data_AF-A0A1H7B7Z1-F1
#
_entry.id   AF-A0A1H7B7Z1-F1
#
_cell.length_a   1.000
_cell.length_b   1.000
_cell.length_c   1.000
_cell.angle_alpha   90.00
_cell.angle_beta   90.00
_cell.angle_gamma   90.00
#
_symmetry.space_group_name_H-M   'P 1'
#
loop_
_entity.id
_entity.type
_entity.pdbx_description
1 polymer ?
#
loop_
_entity_poly.entity_id
_entity_poly.type
_entity_poly.pdbx_seq_one_letter_code
_entity_poly.pdbx_strand_id
1 'polypeptide(L)'
;MIHEVIRTYGLQRAISYLCRVAGVRRQGYYEWLIRRESRDLRAEADYEDALLLIEIQERKKGKAGYRTLHMILRNEYGVVMNHKKILRLTGLFGLHARIRRAHPYRKMAKATQEHR
;
A
#
# COMPACT_ATOMS: atom_id res chain seq x y z
N MET A 1 -21.46 -0.45 -7.52
CA MET A 1 -22.91 -0.64 -7.78
C MET A 1 -23.58 0.54 -8.47
N ILE A 2 -24.04 1.63 -7.80
CA ILE A 2 -24.81 2.72 -8.49
C ILE A 2 -24.03 3.35 -9.66
N HIS A 3 -22.78 3.74 -9.42
CA HIS A 3 -21.94 4.38 -10.44
C HIS A 3 -21.61 3.46 -11.62
N GLU A 4 -21.41 2.16 -11.38
CA GLU A 4 -21.17 1.17 -12.43
C GLU A 4 -22.42 0.98 -13.30
N VAL A 5 -23.59 0.85 -12.68
CA VAL A 5 -24.87 0.75 -13.41
C VAL A 5 -25.10 1.97 -14.31
N ILE A 6 -24.82 3.18 -13.82
CA ILE A 6 -24.94 4.40 -14.62
C ILE A 6 -23.97 4.39 -15.81
N ARG A 7 -22.72 3.95 -15.62
CA ARG A 7 -21.73 3.88 -16.70
C ARG A 7 -22.08 2.80 -17.74
N THR A 8 -22.52 1.62 -17.31
CA THR A 8 -22.82 0.50 -18.21
C THR A 8 -24.08 0.75 -19.04
N TYR A 9 -25.12 1.36 -18.47
CA TYR A 9 -26.42 1.52 -19.13
C TYR A 9 -26.75 2.97 -19.55
N GLY A 10 -25.84 3.92 -19.32
CA GLY A 10 -26.03 5.33 -19.71
C GLY A 10 -27.14 6.07 -18.95
N LEU A 11 -27.54 5.57 -17.77
CA LEU A 11 -28.73 6.02 -17.03
C LEU A 11 -28.49 7.29 -16.18
N GLN A 12 -27.86 8.33 -16.73
CA GLN A 12 -27.52 9.54 -15.95
C GLN A 12 -28.74 10.24 -15.36
N ARG A 13 -29.91 10.18 -16.02
CA ARG A 13 -31.15 10.79 -15.51
C ARG A 13 -31.78 10.01 -14.36
N ALA A 14 -31.37 8.76 -14.12
CA ALA A 14 -31.93 7.88 -13.09
C ALA A 14 -31.19 7.95 -11.74
N ILE A 15 -30.15 8.80 -11.59
CA ILE A 15 -29.33 8.88 -10.37
C ILE A 15 -30.19 9.04 -9.11
N SER A 16 -31.19 9.93 -9.13
CA SER A 16 -32.08 10.16 -7.99
C SER A 16 -32.88 8.91 -7.61
N TYR A 17 -33.35 8.16 -8.61
CA TYR A 17 -34.10 6.92 -8.42
C TYR A 17 -33.19 5.81 -7.86
N LEU A 18 -32.02 5.62 -8.46
CA LEU A 18 -31.04 4.63 -8.02
C LEU A 18 -30.55 4.89 -6.59
N CYS A 19 -30.31 6.15 -6.23
CA CYS A 19 -29.96 6.53 -4.86
C CYS A 19 -31.09 6.20 -3.88
N ARG A 20 -32.34 6.48 -4.26
CA ARG A 20 -33.52 6.15 -3.43
C ARG A 20 -33.65 4.65 -3.20
N VAL A 21 -33.55 3.84 -4.27
CA VAL A 21 -33.63 2.37 -4.20
C VAL A 21 -32.50 1.80 -3.34
N ALA A 22 -31.30 2.37 -3.45
CA ALA A 22 -30.14 1.95 -2.66
C ALA A 22 -30.10 2.52 -1.23
N GLY A 23 -31.10 3.31 -0.81
CA GLY A 23 -31.16 3.89 0.53
C GLY A 23 -30.11 4.98 0.83
N VAL A 24 -29.49 5.57 -0.20
CA VAL A 24 -28.47 6.60 -0.05
C VAL A 24 -28.99 7.97 -0.48
N ARG A 25 -28.48 9.04 0.14
CA ARG A 25 -28.80 10.41 -0.28
C ARG A 25 -28.09 10.72 -1.60
N ARG A 26 -28.77 11.43 -2.51
CA ARG A 26 -28.18 11.89 -3.79
C ARG A 26 -26.90 12.69 -3.59
N GLN A 27 -26.86 13.55 -2.56
CA GLN A 27 -25.66 14.30 -2.20
C GLN A 27 -24.48 13.38 -1.87
N GLY A 28 -24.72 12.33 -1.07
CA GLY A 28 -23.70 11.36 -0.70
C GLY A 28 -23.09 10.63 -1.91
N TYR A 29 -23.88 10.39 -2.97
CA TYR A 29 -23.37 9.84 -4.22
C TYR A 29 -22.35 10.76 -4.89
N TYR A 30 -22.66 12.05 -5.06
CA TYR A 30 -21.74 12.98 -5.71
C TYR A 30 -20.50 13.27 -4.86
N GLU A 31 -20.64 13.34 -3.54
CA GLU A 31 -19.47 13.46 -2.68
C GLU A 31 -18.58 12.21 -2.73
N TRP A 32 -19.18 11.02 -2.78
CA TRP A 32 -18.43 9.77 -3.00
C TRP A 32 -17.71 9.78 -4.35
N LEU A 33 -18.35 10.33 -5.39
CA LEU A 33 -17.78 10.43 -6.73
C LEU A 33 -16.54 11.34 -6.74
N ILE A 34 -16.61 12.50 -6.10
CA ILE A 34 -15.46 13.42 -5.94
C ILE A 34 -14.33 12.75 -5.13
N ARG A 35 -14.68 12.08 -4.02
CA ARG A 35 -13.72 11.33 -3.19
C ARG A 35 -13.16 10.11 -3.91
N ARG A 36 -13.82 9.60 -4.96
CA ARG A 36 -13.31 8.48 -5.75
C ARG A 36 -12.16 8.94 -6.64
N GLU A 37 -12.31 10.03 -7.37
CA GLU A 37 -11.24 10.55 -8.23
C GLU A 37 -9.94 10.80 -7.43
N SER A 38 -10.06 11.45 -6.27
CA SER A 38 -8.89 11.66 -5.38
C SER A 38 -8.31 10.37 -4.79
N ARG A 39 -9.12 9.31 -4.62
CA ARG A 39 -8.63 7.98 -4.23
C ARG A 39 -7.91 7.30 -5.39
N ASP A 40 -8.45 7.37 -6.60
CA ASP A 40 -7.89 6.77 -7.80
C ASP A 40 -6.52 7.42 -8.11
N LEU A 41 -6.43 8.76 -8.06
CA LEU A 41 -5.16 9.50 -8.20
C LEU A 41 -4.14 9.13 -7.11
N ARG A 42 -4.59 8.94 -5.87
CA ARG A 42 -3.70 8.50 -4.79
C ARG A 42 -3.22 7.07 -5.00
N ALA A 43 -4.08 6.19 -5.50
CA ALA A 43 -3.73 4.80 -5.79
C ALA A 43 -2.69 4.73 -6.91
N GLU A 44 -2.81 5.55 -7.94
CA GLU A 44 -1.82 5.67 -9.02
C GLU A 44 -0.46 6.13 -8.47
N ALA A 45 -0.44 7.22 -7.68
CA ALA A 45 0.79 7.69 -7.05
C ALA A 45 1.41 6.68 -6.07
N ASP A 46 0.57 5.90 -5.38
CA ASP A 46 1.02 4.82 -4.51
C ASP A 46 1.60 3.64 -5.30
N TYR A 47 1.09 3.37 -6.49
CA TYR A 47 1.57 2.34 -7.39
C TYR A 47 2.96 2.70 -7.94
N GLU A 48 3.15 3.92 -8.41
CA GLU A 48 4.45 4.43 -8.86
C GLU A 48 5.51 4.36 -7.75
N ASP A 49 5.15 4.79 -6.54
CA ASP A 49 6.02 4.67 -5.37
C ASP A 49 6.35 3.21 -5.04
N ALA A 50 5.39 2.30 -5.22
CA ALA A 50 5.61 0.88 -4.98
C ALA A 50 6.54 0.26 -6.03
N LEU A 51 6.45 0.67 -7.29
CA LEU A 51 7.37 0.23 -8.35
C LEU A 51 8.82 0.60 -8.01
N LEU A 52 9.04 1.82 -7.54
CA LEU A 52 10.36 2.26 -7.08
C LEU A 52 10.86 1.41 -5.88
N LEU A 53 9.97 1.10 -4.92
CA LEU A 53 10.31 0.23 -3.80
C LEU A 53 10.66 -1.19 -4.25
N ILE A 54 9.93 -1.75 -5.23
CA ILE A 54 10.21 -3.07 -5.82
C ILE A 54 11.59 -3.07 -6.45
N GLU A 55 11.89 -2.09 -7.28
CA GLU A 55 13.17 -1.96 -7.97
C GLU A 55 14.35 -1.93 -6.97
N ILE A 56 14.24 -1.11 -5.91
CA ILE A 56 15.26 -1.03 -4.87
C ILE A 56 15.39 -2.39 -4.16
N GLN A 57 14.27 -3.05 -3.86
CA GLN A 57 14.26 -4.33 -3.17
C GLN A 57 14.93 -5.44 -4.00
N GLU A 58 14.69 -5.47 -5.32
CA GLU A 58 15.33 -6.38 -6.27
C GLU A 58 16.84 -6.15 -6.34
N ARG A 59 17.27 -4.89 -6.48
CA ARG A 59 18.69 -4.50 -6.45
C ARG A 59 19.38 -4.95 -5.15
N LYS A 60 18.68 -4.90 -4.00
CA LYS A 60 19.18 -5.38 -2.71
C LYS A 60 18.92 -6.87 -2.44
N LYS A 61 18.49 -7.65 -3.45
CA LYS A 61 18.22 -9.10 -3.37
C LYS A 61 17.24 -9.46 -2.25
N GLY A 62 16.24 -8.62 -2.02
CA GLY A 62 15.21 -8.81 -1.01
C GLY A 62 15.68 -8.63 0.44
N LYS A 63 16.88 -8.11 0.69
CA LYS A 63 17.43 -7.97 2.05
C LYS A 63 17.11 -6.63 2.71
N ALA A 64 16.65 -5.64 1.95
CA ALA A 64 16.38 -4.32 2.49
C ALA A 64 15.08 -4.33 3.31
N GLY A 65 15.18 -3.85 4.55
CA GLY A 65 14.02 -3.51 5.38
C GLY A 65 13.65 -2.04 5.22
N TYR A 66 12.56 -1.62 5.87
CA TYR A 66 12.00 -0.28 5.68
C TYR A 66 13.00 0.86 5.96
N ARG A 67 13.89 0.72 6.97
CA ARG A 67 14.91 1.73 7.29
C ARG A 67 15.92 1.88 6.15
N THR A 68 16.34 0.75 5.59
CA THR A 68 17.26 0.70 4.46
C THR A 68 16.60 1.30 3.23
N LEU A 69 15.35 0.94 2.94
CA LEU A 69 14.56 1.54 1.85
C LEU A 69 14.44 3.06 2.00
N HIS A 70 14.08 3.55 3.20
CA HIS A 70 13.98 4.98 3.49
C HIS A 70 15.31 5.72 3.26
N MET A 71 16.43 5.12 3.68
CA MET A 71 17.76 5.70 3.48
C MET A 71 18.15 5.74 2.01
N ILE A 72 17.91 4.65 1.27
CA ILE A 72 18.23 4.55 -0.17
C ILE A 72 17.38 5.55 -0.97
N LEU A 73 16.08 5.60 -0.71
CA LEU A 73 15.17 6.56 -1.36
C LEU A 73 15.69 7.99 -1.22
N ARG A 74 16.10 8.37 -0.01
CA ARG A 74 16.63 9.72 0.25
C ARG A 74 18.00 9.96 -0.39
N ASN A 75 18.94 9.04 -0.22
CA ASN A 75 20.35 9.29 -0.53
C ASN A 75 20.71 8.96 -1.98
N GLU A 76 20.12 7.92 -2.56
CA GLU A 76 20.44 7.45 -3.92
C GLU A 76 19.44 8.00 -4.95
N TYR A 77 18.16 8.19 -4.58
CA TYR A 77 17.10 8.61 -5.49
C TYR A 77 16.61 10.04 -5.25
N GLY A 78 17.03 10.71 -4.17
CA GLY A 78 16.56 12.05 -3.80
C GLY A 78 15.08 12.13 -3.42
N VAL A 79 14.41 10.98 -3.23
CA VAL A 79 12.98 10.89 -2.95
C VAL A 79 12.75 10.90 -1.43
N VAL A 80 12.00 11.90 -0.96
CA VAL A 80 11.61 11.98 0.45
C VAL A 80 10.24 11.33 0.64
N MET A 81 10.25 10.06 1.04
CA MET A 81 9.04 9.31 1.37
C MET A 81 8.90 9.11 2.88
N ASN A 82 7.71 9.36 3.43
CA ASN A 82 7.44 9.14 4.86
C ASN A 82 7.57 7.64 5.20
N HIS A 83 8.25 7.30 6.30
CA HIS A 83 8.40 5.92 6.78
C HIS A 83 7.05 5.18 6.95
N LYS A 84 5.97 5.87 7.33
CA LYS A 84 4.62 5.26 7.40
C LYS A 84 4.10 4.86 6.02
N LYS A 85 4.38 5.67 4.99
CA LYS A 85 4.02 5.36 3.60
C LYS A 85 4.80 4.14 3.11
N ILE A 86 6.11 4.11 3.35
CA ILE A 86 6.96 2.95 2.99
C ILE A 86 6.44 1.67 3.66
N LEU A 87 6.14 1.70 4.96
CA LEU A 87 5.60 0.53 5.67
C LEU A 87 4.26 0.06 5.11
N ARG A 88 3.35 1.00 4.80
CA ARG A 88 2.06 0.67 4.20
C ARG A 88 2.23 0.05 2.82
N LEU A 89 3.04 0.65 1.95
CA LEU A 89 3.26 0.15 0.59
C LEU A 89 3.97 -1.20 0.61
N THR A 90 5.04 -1.35 1.39
CA THR A 90 5.71 -2.65 1.53
C THR A 90 4.79 -3.74 2.07
N GLY A 91 3.88 -3.43 3.00
CA GLY A 91 2.86 -4.36 3.45
C GLY A 91 1.81 -4.71 2.38
N LEU A 92 1.32 -3.69 1.65
CA LEU A 92 0.33 -3.86 0.59
C LEU A 92 0.84 -4.71 -0.58
N PHE A 93 2.11 -4.51 -0.96
CA PHE A 93 2.75 -5.21 -2.07
C PHE A 93 3.59 -6.44 -1.64
N GLY A 94 3.53 -6.83 -0.36
CA GLY A 94 4.23 -8.02 0.14
C GLY A 94 5.76 -7.93 0.12
N LEU A 95 6.32 -6.72 0.11
CA LEU A 95 7.76 -6.46 0.05
C LEU A 95 8.40 -6.62 1.43
N HIS A 96 8.65 -7.86 1.82
CA HIS A 96 9.28 -8.18 3.09
C HIS A 96 10.78 -8.45 2.94
N ALA A 97 11.55 -7.96 3.92
CA ALA A 97 12.97 -8.27 3.99
C ALA A 97 13.20 -9.75 4.31
N ARG A 98 14.04 -10.42 3.52
CA ARG A 98 14.51 -11.78 3.77
C ARG A 98 15.55 -11.76 4.89
N ILE A 99 15.09 -12.03 6.11
CA ILE A 99 15.95 -12.10 7.30
C ILE A 99 16.52 -13.52 7.45
N ARG A 100 17.84 -13.63 7.63
CA ARG A 100 18.48 -14.91 7.97
C ARG A 100 18.03 -15.36 9.37
N ARG A 101 17.46 -16.55 9.48
CA ARG A 101 17.17 -17.16 10.78
C ARG A 101 18.45 -17.75 11.37
N ALA A 102 18.70 -17.51 12.66
CA ALA A 102 19.79 -18.14 13.37
C ALA A 102 19.55 -19.65 13.52
N HIS A 103 20.63 -20.45 13.48
CA HIS A 103 20.54 -21.89 13.64
C HIS A 103 20.00 -22.25 15.04
N PRO A 104 19.00 -23.16 15.17
CA PRO A 104 18.41 -23.52 16.46
C PRO A 104 19.44 -23.96 17.52
N TYR A 105 20.37 -24.86 17.17
CA TYR A 105 21.44 -25.28 18.10
C TYR A 105 22.32 -24.14 18.63
N ARG A 106 22.60 -23.10 17.83
CA ARG A 106 23.35 -21.93 18.32
C ARG A 106 22.55 -21.13 19.34
N LYS A 107 21.22 -21.08 19.21
CA LYS A 107 20.35 -20.44 20.21
C LYS A 107 20.34 -21.25 21.52
N MET A 108 20.24 -22.58 21.42
CA MET A 108 20.25 -23.48 22.59
C MET A 108 21.55 -23.36 23.37
N ALA A 109 22.70 -23.43 22.69
CA ALA A 109 24.01 -23.32 23.33
C ALA A 109 24.22 -21.99 24.08
N LYS A 110 23.73 -20.86 23.52
CA LYS A 110 23.80 -19.55 24.18
C LYS A 110 22.93 -19.49 25.45
N ALA A 111 21.72 -20.04 25.39
CA ALA A 111 20.82 -20.10 26.56
C ALA A 111 21.43 -20.92 27.71
N THR A 112 22.08 -22.05 27.40
CA THR A 112 22.77 -22.87 28.41
C THR A 112 23.96 -22.13 29.04
N GLN A 113 24.60 -21.21 28.32
CA GLN A 113 25.75 -20.44 28.79
C GLN A 113 25.35 -19.21 29.65
N GLU A 114 24.15 -18.67 29.46
CA GLU A 114 23.60 -17.51 30.20
C GLU A 114 23.10 -17.88 31.62
N HIS A 115 22.85 -19.16 31.89
CA HIS A 115 22.40 -19.69 33.19
C HIS A 115 23.53 -20.31 34.03
N ARG A 116 24.79 -19.95 33.73
CA ARG A 116 25.98 -20.28 34.53
C ARG A 116 26.43 -19.06 35.31
#